data_AF-X5DN26-F1
#
_entry.id   AF-X5DN26-F1
#
_cell.length_a   1.000
_cell.length_b   1.000
_cell.length_c   1.000
_cell.angle_alpha   90.00
_cell.angle_beta   90.00
_cell.angle_gamma   90.00
#
_symmetry.space_group_name_H-M   'P 1'
#
loop_
_entity.id
_entity.type
_entity.pdbx_description
1 polymer ?
#
loop_
_entity_poly.entity_id
_entity_poly.type
_entity_poly.pdbx_seq_one_letter_code
_entity_poly.pdbx_strand_id
1 'polypeptide(L)'
;MKMKNITMKAFTKQMNWIFILILSATILSCNSSNKQNNNKQELAEDLQEVKQDVNAILEKDKKKLKMEVDSAITDFNEKLYDYEDELRKGTKQVNTETAELIEELKVKSDSLSTRVDEMKDQGEETWDDFKEELQYDTENFKESVAAFFKDNK
;
A
#
# COMPACT_ATOMS: atom_id res chain seq x y z
N MET A 1 21.00 21.23 44.62
CA MET A 1 20.31 20.02 45.13
C MET A 1 20.12 19.07 43.95
N LYS A 2 20.24 17.76 44.22
CA LYS A 2 20.65 16.70 43.30
C LYS A 2 19.65 16.38 42.17
N MET A 3 20.20 16.11 40.98
CA MET A 3 19.53 15.41 39.88
C MET A 3 19.02 14.03 40.32
N LYS A 4 17.88 13.59 39.78
CA LYS A 4 17.49 12.17 39.78
C LYS A 4 17.30 11.70 38.34
N ASN A 5 18.25 10.85 37.95
CA ASN A 5 18.34 10.14 36.70
C ASN A 5 17.20 9.12 36.58
N ILE A 6 16.58 9.06 35.42
CA ILE A 6 15.71 7.96 35.01
C ILE A 6 16.61 6.90 34.41
N THR A 7 16.79 5.80 35.14
CA THR A 7 17.38 4.57 34.62
C THR A 7 16.27 3.54 34.46
N MET A 8 15.85 3.27 33.23
CA MET A 8 15.28 1.96 32.88
C MET A 8 16.32 1.25 32.02
N LYS A 9 17.13 0.42 32.68
CA LYS A 9 18.02 -0.53 32.04
C LYS A 9 17.29 -1.87 31.92
N ALA A 10 17.36 -2.41 30.70
CA ALA A 10 17.48 -3.83 30.39
C ALA A 10 16.39 -4.78 30.94
N PHE A 11 15.41 -5.09 30.10
CA PHE A 11 14.85 -6.44 30.08
C PHE A 11 15.53 -7.24 28.97
N THR A 12 16.46 -8.05 29.43
CA THR A 12 17.30 -9.01 28.73
C THR A 12 16.50 -10.18 28.18
N LYS A 13 16.60 -10.37 26.86
CA LYS A 13 17.07 -11.62 26.21
C LYS A 13 16.93 -12.89 27.08
N GLN A 14 15.80 -13.58 26.97
CA GLN A 14 15.72 -15.01 27.27
C GLN A 14 15.31 -15.76 26.00
N MET A 15 16.34 -16.06 25.20
CA MET A 15 16.29 -16.97 24.09
C MET A 15 17.18 -18.16 24.44
N ASN A 16 16.59 -19.35 24.36
CA ASN A 16 17.21 -20.67 24.22
C ASN A 16 17.60 -21.45 25.50
N TRP A 17 16.85 -22.53 25.79
CA TRP A 17 17.41 -23.84 26.12
C TRP A 17 16.36 -24.98 26.06
N ILE A 18 16.42 -25.75 24.96
CA ILE A 18 16.35 -27.23 24.83
C ILE A 18 15.30 -28.01 25.65
N PHE A 19 14.52 -28.85 24.94
CA PHE A 19 14.10 -30.25 25.23
C PHE A 19 12.78 -30.53 24.44
N ILE A 20 12.45 -31.64 23.77
CA ILE A 20 12.98 -33.00 23.60
C ILE A 20 12.43 -33.58 22.28
N LEU A 21 13.34 -34.18 21.51
CA LEU A 21 13.13 -35.24 20.52
C LEU A 21 12.29 -36.39 21.09
N ILE A 22 11.00 -36.55 20.76
CA ILE A 22 10.32 -37.86 20.59
C ILE A 22 9.08 -37.68 19.69
N LEU A 23 9.22 -37.93 18.38
CA LEU A 23 8.15 -38.57 17.61
C LEU A 23 8.76 -39.78 16.94
N SER A 24 8.82 -40.86 17.72
CA SER A 24 9.16 -42.20 17.27
C SER A 24 8.18 -42.62 16.18
N ALA A 25 8.77 -42.91 15.02
CA ALA A 25 8.16 -43.58 13.92
C ALA A 25 7.51 -44.90 14.38
N THR A 26 6.19 -44.99 14.27
CA THR A 26 5.48 -46.26 14.15
C THR A 26 5.21 -46.51 12.68
N ILE A 27 6.21 -47.03 11.97
CA ILE A 27 5.99 -47.63 10.66
C ILE A 27 5.52 -49.06 10.91
N LEU A 28 4.20 -49.26 10.98
CA LEU A 28 3.60 -50.56 10.73
C LEU A 28 3.37 -50.68 9.22
N SER A 29 4.21 -51.49 8.60
CA SER A 29 4.09 -51.95 7.22
C SER A 29 2.89 -52.90 7.08
N CYS A 30 2.03 -52.68 6.08
CA CYS A 30 1.58 -53.73 5.15
C CYS A 30 0.61 -53.21 4.07
N ASN A 31 1.13 -53.19 2.84
CA ASN A 31 0.54 -53.75 1.62
C ASN A 31 -0.97 -53.51 1.33
N SER A 32 -1.26 -52.38 0.70
CA SER A 32 -2.38 -52.26 -0.25
C SER A 32 -1.94 -51.42 -1.43
N SER A 33 -2.11 -51.98 -2.61
CA SER A 33 -1.78 -51.46 -3.92
C SER A 33 -2.19 -50.00 -4.15
N ASN A 34 -1.21 -49.18 -4.53
CA ASN A 34 -1.27 -48.20 -5.61
C ASN A 34 -2.55 -47.35 -5.72
N LYS A 35 -2.83 -46.51 -4.71
CA LYS A 35 -3.80 -45.39 -4.77
C LYS A 35 -3.37 -44.27 -3.81
N GLN A 36 -2.16 -43.73 -3.98
CA GLN A 36 -1.67 -42.62 -3.15
C GLN A 36 -0.79 -41.64 -3.94
N ASN A 37 -1.03 -41.53 -5.25
CA ASN A 37 -0.34 -40.56 -6.10
C ASN A 37 -1.29 -39.48 -6.66
N ASN A 38 -2.57 -39.81 -6.87
CA ASN A 38 -3.54 -38.86 -7.42
C ASN A 38 -3.84 -37.70 -6.46
N ASN A 39 -4.01 -37.94 -5.16
CA ASN A 39 -4.42 -36.89 -4.20
C ASN A 39 -3.34 -35.83 -3.92
N LYS A 40 -2.05 -36.16 -4.08
CA LYS A 40 -0.96 -35.17 -3.92
C LYS A 40 -0.82 -34.29 -5.16
N GLN A 41 -1.08 -34.86 -6.32
CA GLN A 41 -1.06 -34.15 -7.58
C GLN A 41 -2.27 -33.22 -7.68
N GLU A 42 -3.47 -33.71 -7.38
CA GLU A 42 -4.72 -32.93 -7.32
C GLU A 42 -4.61 -31.77 -6.31
N LEU A 43 -4.09 -32.02 -5.09
CA LEU A 43 -3.86 -30.95 -4.12
C LEU A 43 -2.80 -29.92 -4.57
N ALA A 44 -1.78 -30.34 -5.33
CA ALA A 44 -0.77 -29.42 -5.86
C ALA A 44 -1.33 -28.57 -7.00
N GLU A 45 -2.17 -29.16 -7.85
CA GLU A 45 -2.92 -28.48 -8.92
C GLU A 45 -3.91 -27.46 -8.32
N ASP A 46 -4.71 -27.87 -7.33
CA ASP A 46 -5.65 -26.99 -6.61
C ASP A 46 -4.93 -25.81 -5.92
N LEU A 47 -3.80 -26.07 -5.26
CA LEU A 47 -3.00 -25.01 -4.64
C LEU A 47 -2.39 -24.06 -5.67
N GLN A 48 -2.05 -24.55 -6.86
CA GLN A 48 -1.49 -23.73 -7.92
C GLN A 48 -2.56 -22.88 -8.59
N GLU A 49 -3.77 -23.41 -8.79
CA GLU A 49 -4.95 -22.69 -9.27
C GLU A 49 -5.35 -21.58 -8.30
N VAL A 50 -5.47 -21.88 -6.99
CA VAL A 50 -5.78 -20.88 -5.96
C VAL A 50 -4.74 -19.75 -5.95
N LYS A 51 -3.44 -20.07 -6.09
CA LYS A 51 -2.39 -19.04 -6.17
C LYS A 51 -2.52 -18.16 -7.42
N GLN A 52 -2.91 -18.73 -8.55
CA GLN A 52 -3.12 -17.98 -9.78
C GLN A 52 -4.31 -17.03 -9.64
N ASP A 53 -5.41 -17.51 -9.05
CA ASP A 53 -6.61 -16.70 -8.81
C ASP A 53 -6.33 -15.54 -7.84
N VAL A 54 -5.64 -15.81 -6.72
CA VAL A 54 -5.25 -14.76 -5.77
C VAL A 54 -4.37 -13.70 -6.44
N ASN A 55 -3.37 -14.12 -7.22
CA ASN A 55 -2.51 -13.18 -7.92
C ASN A 55 -3.28 -12.36 -8.98
N ALA A 56 -4.22 -12.98 -9.70
CA ALA A 56 -5.06 -12.27 -10.67
C ALA A 56 -5.98 -11.24 -10.00
N ILE A 57 -6.54 -11.55 -8.83
CA ILE A 57 -7.32 -10.62 -8.03
C ILE A 57 -6.45 -9.45 -7.56
N LEU A 58 -5.27 -9.74 -7.01
CA LEU A 58 -4.32 -8.73 -6.55
C LEU A 58 -3.94 -7.75 -7.67
N GLU A 59 -3.55 -8.26 -8.83
CA GLU A 59 -3.17 -7.42 -9.97
C GLU A 59 -4.34 -6.58 -10.51
N LYS A 60 -5.56 -7.12 -10.48
CA LYS A 60 -6.77 -6.36 -10.83
C LYS A 60 -7.03 -5.23 -9.83
N ASP A 61 -6.86 -5.50 -8.54
CA ASP A 61 -7.04 -4.51 -7.48
C ASP A 61 -5.99 -3.40 -7.57
N LYS A 62 -4.71 -3.76 -7.80
CA LYS A 62 -3.63 -2.81 -8.09
C LYS A 62 -3.98 -1.91 -9.27
N LYS A 63 -4.40 -2.50 -10.39
CA LYS A 63 -4.81 -1.73 -11.57
C LYS A 63 -5.95 -0.77 -11.26
N LYS A 64 -6.95 -1.20 -10.48
CA LYS A 64 -8.08 -0.35 -10.09
C LYS A 64 -7.61 0.84 -9.26
N LEU A 65 -6.78 0.59 -8.24
CA LEU A 65 -6.24 1.64 -7.39
C LEU A 65 -5.39 2.63 -8.20
N LYS A 66 -4.52 2.13 -9.09
CA LYS A 66 -3.75 2.98 -9.99
C LYS A 66 -4.63 3.92 -10.81
N MET A 67 -5.69 3.41 -11.45
CA MET A 67 -6.60 4.25 -12.23
C MET A 67 -7.29 5.32 -11.39
N GLU A 68 -7.62 5.02 -10.14
CA GLU A 68 -8.23 5.97 -9.22
C GLU A 68 -7.28 7.12 -8.86
N VAL A 69 -6.02 6.79 -8.53
CA VAL A 69 -4.99 7.79 -8.22
C VAL A 69 -4.66 8.62 -9.47
N ASP A 70 -4.44 7.97 -10.61
CA ASP A 70 -4.16 8.65 -11.89
C ASP A 70 -5.28 9.62 -12.26
N SER A 71 -6.54 9.24 -12.02
CA SER A 71 -7.69 10.11 -12.27
C SER A 71 -7.67 11.33 -11.36
N ALA A 72 -7.36 11.17 -10.07
CA ALA A 72 -7.28 12.29 -9.14
C ALA A 72 -6.16 13.28 -9.52
N ILE A 73 -5.00 12.76 -9.92
CA ILE A 73 -3.87 13.57 -10.41
C ILE A 73 -4.23 14.30 -11.71
N THR A 74 -4.90 13.61 -12.64
CA THR A 74 -5.33 14.21 -13.91
C THR A 74 -6.31 15.36 -13.68
N ASP A 75 -7.34 15.14 -12.85
CA ASP A 75 -8.31 16.18 -12.47
C ASP A 75 -7.64 17.41 -11.83
N PHE A 76 -6.61 17.19 -11.00
CA PHE A 76 -5.83 18.28 -10.42
C PHE A 76 -5.06 19.04 -11.50
N ASN A 77 -4.35 18.35 -12.38
CA ASN A 77 -3.53 18.96 -13.43
C ASN A 77 -4.38 19.79 -14.41
N GLU A 78 -5.58 19.32 -14.76
CA GLU A 78 -6.51 20.07 -15.60
C GLU A 78 -6.95 21.38 -14.94
N LYS A 79 -7.38 21.32 -13.67
CA LYS A 79 -7.79 22.51 -12.91
C LYS A 79 -6.64 23.49 -12.70
N LEU A 80 -5.43 22.96 -12.44
CA LEU A 80 -4.23 23.76 -12.29
C LEU A 80 -3.87 24.47 -13.60
N TYR A 81 -3.96 23.77 -14.74
CA TYR A 81 -3.71 24.36 -16.05
C TYR A 81 -4.66 25.54 -16.33
N ASP A 82 -5.97 25.35 -16.08
CA ASP A 82 -6.96 26.42 -16.25
C ASP A 82 -6.66 27.60 -15.32
N TYR A 83 -6.29 27.32 -14.08
CA TYR A 83 -5.92 28.34 -13.10
C TYR A 83 -4.68 29.15 -13.51
N GLU A 84 -3.62 28.47 -13.97
CA GLU A 84 -2.40 29.10 -14.47
C GLU A 84 -2.67 29.93 -15.74
N ASP A 85 -3.60 29.49 -16.58
CA ASP A 85 -4.03 30.25 -17.76
C ASP A 85 -4.81 31.54 -17.39
N GLU A 86 -5.67 31.49 -16.37
CA GLU A 86 -6.35 32.67 -15.82
C GLU A 86 -5.37 33.68 -15.21
N LEU A 87 -4.34 33.20 -14.50
CA LEU A 87 -3.26 34.05 -14.00
C LEU A 87 -2.52 34.74 -15.14
N ARG A 88 -2.17 33.99 -16.20
CA ARG A 88 -1.48 34.51 -17.38
C ARG A 88 -2.32 35.55 -18.14
N LYS A 89 -3.63 35.35 -18.21
CA LYS A 89 -4.59 36.31 -18.79
C LYS A 89 -4.83 37.53 -17.88
N GLY A 90 -4.38 37.48 -16.63
CA GLY A 90 -4.60 38.53 -15.64
C GLY A 90 -6.04 38.58 -15.11
N THR A 91 -6.84 37.54 -15.35
CA THR A 91 -8.22 37.44 -14.85
C THR A 91 -8.27 36.93 -13.41
N LYS A 92 -7.15 36.42 -12.89
CA LYS A 92 -6.95 36.02 -11.50
C LYS A 92 -5.65 36.61 -10.96
N GLN A 93 -5.59 36.88 -9.66
CA GLN A 93 -4.38 37.31 -8.96
C GLN A 93 -3.99 36.26 -7.93
N VAL A 94 -2.70 35.96 -7.82
CA VAL A 94 -2.14 35.04 -6.84
C VAL A 94 -1.41 35.86 -5.78
N ASN A 95 -1.66 35.57 -4.51
CA ASN A 95 -0.83 36.03 -3.41
C ASN A 95 0.15 34.90 -3.01
N THR A 96 1.07 35.20 -2.08
CA THR A 96 2.07 34.22 -1.63
C THR A 96 1.45 32.96 -1.04
N GLU A 97 0.41 33.09 -0.21
CA GLU A 97 -0.26 31.95 0.44
C GLU A 97 -0.92 31.03 -0.59
N THR A 98 -1.59 31.58 -1.61
CA THR A 98 -2.18 30.81 -2.70
C THR A 98 -1.10 30.09 -3.52
N ALA A 99 0.06 30.72 -3.75
CA ALA A 99 1.17 30.08 -4.46
C ALA A 99 1.78 28.93 -3.65
N GLU A 100 1.92 29.09 -2.34
CA GLU A 100 2.39 28.04 -1.42
C GLU A 100 1.42 26.85 -1.42
N LEU A 101 0.11 27.09 -1.35
CA LEU A 101 -0.90 26.03 -1.42
C LEU A 101 -0.87 25.26 -2.75
N ILE A 102 -0.64 25.93 -3.88
CA ILE A 102 -0.47 25.26 -5.17
C ILE A 102 0.76 24.34 -5.14
N GLU A 103 1.87 24.81 -4.59
CA GLU A 103 3.09 24.02 -4.49
C GLU A 103 2.90 22.80 -3.57
N GLU A 104 2.20 22.96 -2.44
CA GLU A 104 1.85 21.84 -1.56
C GLU A 104 1.00 20.78 -2.29
N LEU A 105 0.04 21.21 -3.12
CA LEU A 105 -0.77 20.29 -3.93
C LEU A 105 0.08 19.59 -5.00
N LYS A 106 1.03 20.28 -5.64
CA LYS A 106 1.98 19.68 -6.60
C LYS A 106 2.83 18.61 -5.91
N VAL A 107 3.39 18.90 -4.73
CA VAL A 107 4.17 17.94 -3.94
C VAL A 107 3.32 16.72 -3.54
N LYS A 108 2.07 16.92 -3.13
CA LYS A 108 1.14 15.81 -2.82
C LYS A 108 0.85 14.96 -4.05
N SER A 109 0.62 15.58 -5.20
CA SER A 109 0.43 14.88 -6.48
C SER A 109 1.64 14.02 -6.85
N ASP A 110 2.85 14.57 -6.75
CA ASP A 110 4.10 13.84 -7.03
C ASP A 110 4.32 12.68 -6.04
N SER A 111 3.97 12.88 -4.77
CA SER A 111 3.99 11.82 -3.75
C SER A 111 3.05 10.67 -4.11
N LEU A 112 1.81 10.97 -4.49
CA LEU A 112 0.84 9.96 -4.93
C LEU A 112 1.33 9.18 -6.16
N SER A 113 1.91 9.88 -7.15
CA SER A 113 2.52 9.26 -8.32
C SER A 113 3.65 8.29 -7.92
N THR A 114 4.51 8.71 -6.99
CA THR A 114 5.60 7.87 -6.47
C THR A 114 5.05 6.63 -5.75
N ARG A 115 4.04 6.79 -4.90
CA ARG A 115 3.40 5.65 -4.21
C ARG A 115 2.79 4.68 -5.21
N VAL A 116 2.15 5.16 -6.27
CA VAL A 116 1.63 4.29 -7.35
C VAL A 116 2.75 3.46 -8.00
N ASP A 117 3.97 3.98 -8.14
CA ASP A 117 5.10 3.23 -8.68
C ASP A 117 5.62 2.16 -7.70
N GLU A 118 5.54 2.40 -6.40
CA GLU A 118 5.88 1.45 -5.31
C GLU A 118 4.88 0.29 -5.21
N MET A 119 3.69 0.44 -5.81
CA MET A 119 2.63 -0.57 -5.82
C MET A 119 3.09 -1.92 -6.41
N LYS A 120 4.03 -1.88 -7.36
CA LYS A 120 4.58 -3.08 -8.00
C LYS A 120 5.35 -3.98 -7.02
N ASP A 121 5.90 -3.37 -5.96
CA ASP A 121 6.72 -4.05 -4.96
C ASP A 121 5.87 -4.65 -3.83
N GLN A 122 4.55 -4.38 -3.83
CA GLN A 122 3.61 -4.89 -2.84
C GLN A 122 3.15 -6.32 -3.18
N GLY A 123 3.28 -7.21 -2.19
CA GLY A 123 2.78 -8.58 -2.26
C GLY A 123 1.45 -8.75 -1.52
N GLU A 124 0.89 -9.96 -1.55
CA GLU A 124 -0.37 -10.29 -0.88
C GLU A 124 -0.39 -9.89 0.61
N GLU A 125 0.72 -10.11 1.32
CA GLU A 125 0.81 -9.83 2.77
C GLU A 125 0.85 -8.34 3.11
N THR A 126 1.29 -7.46 2.20
CA THR A 126 1.44 -6.02 2.44
C THR A 126 0.42 -5.18 1.67
N TRP A 127 -0.39 -5.82 0.83
CA TRP A 127 -1.26 -5.12 -0.10
C TRP A 127 -2.36 -4.33 0.57
N ASP A 128 -3.02 -4.91 1.57
CA ASP A 128 -4.20 -4.30 2.19
C ASP A 128 -3.82 -3.01 2.94
N ASP A 129 -2.75 -3.02 3.73
CA ASP A 129 -2.24 -1.85 4.45
C ASP A 129 -1.82 -0.75 3.46
N PHE A 130 -1.05 -1.11 2.42
CA PHE A 130 -0.63 -0.17 1.40
C PHE A 130 -1.83 0.46 0.67
N LYS A 131 -2.83 -0.35 0.32
CA LYS A 131 -4.05 0.08 -0.36
C LYS A 131 -4.83 1.05 0.52
N GLU A 132 -5.03 0.74 1.79
CA GLU A 132 -5.74 1.62 2.73
C GLU A 132 -5.07 2.99 2.84
N GLU A 133 -3.75 3.00 3.06
CA GLU A 133 -2.99 4.25 3.16
C GLU A 133 -3.02 5.06 1.86
N LEU A 134 -2.89 4.42 0.70
CA LEU A 134 -2.90 5.12 -0.59
C LEU A 134 -4.29 5.67 -0.92
N GLN A 135 -5.35 4.93 -0.58
CA GLN A 135 -6.72 5.41 -0.70
C GLN A 135 -6.97 6.62 0.22
N TYR A 136 -6.52 6.55 1.47
CA TYR A 136 -6.61 7.66 2.41
C TYR A 136 -5.90 8.91 1.88
N ASP A 137 -4.65 8.79 1.44
CA ASP A 137 -3.89 9.93 0.89
C ASP A 137 -4.55 10.51 -0.36
N THR A 138 -5.11 9.64 -1.22
CA THR A 138 -5.81 10.05 -2.43
C THR A 138 -7.09 10.82 -2.13
N GLU A 139 -7.88 10.39 -1.16
CA GLU A 139 -9.08 11.12 -0.73
C GLU A 139 -8.73 12.47 -0.10
N ASN A 140 -7.74 12.52 0.80
CA ASN A 140 -7.28 13.79 1.37
C ASN A 140 -6.76 14.76 0.30
N PHE A 141 -6.10 14.23 -0.74
CA PHE A 141 -5.67 15.02 -1.88
C PHE A 141 -6.87 15.57 -2.66
N LYS A 142 -7.85 14.74 -3.01
CA LYS A 142 -9.10 15.18 -3.68
C LYS A 142 -9.82 16.26 -2.88
N GLU A 143 -9.92 16.11 -1.57
CA GLU A 143 -10.53 17.10 -0.67
C GLU A 143 -9.75 18.41 -0.66
N SER A 144 -8.41 18.35 -0.56
CA SER A 144 -7.53 19.53 -0.58
C SER A 144 -7.66 20.29 -1.91
N VAL A 145 -7.66 19.57 -3.03
CA VAL A 145 -7.87 20.13 -4.38
C VAL A 145 -9.25 20.78 -4.47
N ALA A 146 -10.30 20.10 -4.02
CA ALA A 146 -11.66 20.63 -4.07
C ALA A 146 -11.81 21.91 -3.22
N ALA A 147 -11.23 21.94 -2.02
CA ALA A 147 -11.23 23.10 -1.15
C ALA A 147 -10.49 24.28 -1.81
N PHE A 148 -9.26 24.06 -2.28
CA PHE A 148 -8.46 25.09 -2.93
C PHE A 148 -9.19 25.77 -4.09
N PHE A 149 -9.70 24.99 -5.05
CA PHE A 149 -10.37 25.55 -6.23
C PHE A 149 -11.78 26.08 -5.95
N LYS A 150 -12.40 25.72 -4.81
CA LYS A 150 -13.64 26.36 -4.36
C LYS A 150 -13.38 27.76 -3.80
N ASP A 151 -12.32 27.90 -3.02
CA ASP A 151 -11.98 29.15 -2.32
C ASP A 151 -11.28 30.16 -3.25
N ASN A 152 -10.66 29.68 -4.34
CA ASN A 152 -9.92 30.48 -5.31
C ASN A 152 -10.59 30.50 -6.70
N LYS A 153 -11.93 30.45 -6.75
CA LYS A 153 -12.70 30.50 -8.01
C LYS A 153 -12.80 31.92 -8.56
#